data_AF-A0A925H7D6-F1
#
_entry.id   AF-A0A925H7D6-F1
#
_cell.length_a   1.000
_cell.length_b   1.000
_cell.length_c   1.000
_cell.angle_alpha   90.00
_cell.angle_beta   90.00
_cell.angle_gamma   90.00
#
_symmetry.space_group_name_H-M   'P 1'
#
loop_
_entity.id
_entity.type
_entity.pdbx_description
1 polymer ?
#
loop_
_entity_poly.entity_id
_entity_poly.type
_entity_poly.pdbx_seq_one_letter_code
_entity_poly.pdbx_strand_id
1 'polypeptide(L)'
;VAACSAGACVAALLLSGRDAEVTERWKRERGGATKNFEWPRLLAGRNPMRHEEVYRAALLHAFDDGGFERIREQPFPFLILTTAFPKMIPSVAAALLGICLYKLGKRTDGGKRDPPLTLRAGFTGAAYDARDCASPVELANLIIASSATPPFTSIGRFAGRRLLDGGIIETVPAFLVEAVPGIKRNVVLLTSPPETDARDGEGRRLYVGPSAILPLKSWDLTRPHLIDDVIVQGEHDADNYESRLTEFLKDSVSVLAE
;
A
#
# COMPACT_ATOMS: atom_id res chain seq x y z
N VAL A 1 -3.86 -3.97 11.13
CA VAL A 1 -3.54 -3.08 9.99
C VAL A 1 -3.81 -3.83 8.69
N ALA A 2 -4.44 -3.21 7.68
CA ALA A 2 -4.55 -3.77 6.34
C ALA A 2 -4.13 -2.73 5.30
N ALA A 3 -3.41 -3.18 4.27
CA ALA A 3 -2.91 -2.29 3.22
C ALA A 3 -2.68 -3.05 1.91
N CYS A 4 -2.46 -2.29 0.83
CA CYS A 4 -1.97 -2.82 -0.43
C CYS A 4 -0.94 -1.86 -1.05
N SER A 5 -0.14 -2.38 -1.97
CA SER A 5 0.78 -1.62 -2.79
C SER A 5 1.70 -0.69 -1.96
N ALA A 6 1.85 0.58 -2.37
CA ALA A 6 2.65 1.57 -1.65
C ALA A 6 2.23 1.75 -0.18
N GLY A 7 0.93 1.60 0.13
CA GLY A 7 0.44 1.64 1.52
C GLY A 7 1.00 0.50 2.36
N ALA A 8 1.19 -0.69 1.78
CA ALA A 8 1.81 -1.82 2.47
C ALA A 8 3.31 -1.56 2.73
N CYS A 9 4.02 -0.92 1.81
CA CYS A 9 5.39 -0.50 2.10
C CYS A 9 5.45 0.52 3.22
N VAL A 10 4.69 1.62 3.15
CA VAL A 10 4.74 2.66 4.19
C VAL A 10 4.35 2.08 5.56
N ALA A 11 3.32 1.24 5.63
CA ALA A 11 2.97 0.53 6.85
C ALA A 11 4.13 -0.35 7.35
N ALA A 12 4.82 -1.07 6.47
CA ALA A 12 5.98 -1.87 6.85
C ALA A 12 7.15 -1.00 7.36
N LEU A 13 7.42 0.15 6.74
CA LEU A 13 8.45 1.09 7.21
C LEU A 13 8.13 1.59 8.62
N LEU A 14 6.89 2.03 8.86
CA LEU A 14 6.44 2.52 10.17
C LEU A 14 6.48 1.42 11.24
N LEU A 15 5.94 0.24 10.94
CA LEU A 15 5.94 -0.90 11.87
C LEU A 15 7.34 -1.47 12.13
N SER A 16 8.26 -1.28 11.19
CA SER A 16 9.68 -1.59 11.42
C SER A 16 10.36 -0.59 12.35
N GLY A 17 9.79 0.60 12.60
CA GLY A 17 10.42 1.67 13.39
C GLY A 17 11.70 2.23 12.77
N ARG A 18 11.88 2.10 11.45
CA ARG A 18 13.07 2.55 10.70
C ARG A 18 12.75 3.51 9.56
N ASP A 19 11.55 4.07 9.55
CA ASP A 19 11.06 4.98 8.52
C ASP A 19 11.97 6.22 8.34
N ALA A 20 12.44 6.82 9.43
CA ALA A 20 13.37 7.97 9.37
C ALA A 20 14.71 7.59 8.71
N GLU A 21 15.32 6.47 9.14
CA GLU A 21 16.59 5.99 8.59
C GLU A 21 16.48 5.63 7.10
N VAL A 22 15.40 4.95 6.73
CA VAL A 22 15.12 4.57 5.33
C VAL A 22 14.88 5.82 4.48
N THR A 23 14.17 6.81 5.02
CA THR A 23 13.93 8.10 4.34
C THR A 23 15.23 8.85 4.09
N GLU A 24 16.09 8.96 5.10
CA GLU A 24 17.41 9.59 4.97
C GLU A 24 18.29 8.87 3.94
N ARG A 25 18.32 7.54 3.99
CA ARG A 25 19.05 6.75 3.00
C ARG A 25 18.50 6.96 1.59
N TRP A 26 17.18 6.96 1.43
CA TRP A 26 16.53 7.18 0.14
C TRP A 26 16.89 8.54 -0.44
N LYS A 27 16.86 9.60 0.38
CA LYS A 27 17.28 10.96 -0.03
C LYS A 27 18.73 10.97 -0.51
N ARG A 28 19.66 10.33 0.22
CA ARG A 28 21.08 10.23 -0.17
C ARG A 28 21.28 9.47 -1.48
N GLU A 29 20.67 8.30 -1.63
CA GLU A 29 20.82 7.46 -2.82
C GLU A 29 20.19 8.08 -4.08
N ARG A 30 19.22 8.99 -3.91
CA ARG A 30 18.46 9.61 -5.01
C ARG A 30 18.80 11.06 -5.29
N GLY A 31 19.69 11.70 -4.52
CA GLY A 31 20.12 13.08 -4.75
C GLY A 31 20.67 13.36 -6.15
N GLY A 32 21.10 12.33 -6.90
CA GLY A 32 21.58 12.42 -8.29
C GLY A 32 20.67 11.80 -9.36
N ALA A 33 19.48 11.31 -9.00
CA ALA A 33 18.60 10.65 -9.96
C ALA A 33 17.89 11.68 -10.86
N THR A 34 18.25 11.72 -12.15
CA THR A 34 17.70 12.70 -13.11
C THR A 34 16.52 12.17 -13.93
N LYS A 35 16.29 10.84 -13.96
CA LYS A 35 15.25 10.21 -14.79
C LYS A 35 14.65 8.99 -14.10
N ASN A 36 13.33 8.81 -14.21
CA ASN A 36 12.61 7.61 -13.76
C ASN A 36 12.69 6.45 -14.76
N PHE A 37 13.00 6.74 -16.03
CA PHE A 37 13.05 5.78 -17.14
C PHE A 37 14.41 5.79 -17.82
N GLU A 38 15.10 4.65 -17.85
CA GLU A 38 16.43 4.49 -18.43
C GLU A 38 16.40 3.66 -19.73
N TRP A 39 16.32 4.34 -20.88
CA TRP A 39 16.36 3.72 -22.21
C TRP A 39 17.48 2.69 -22.42
N PRO A 40 18.73 2.92 -21.96
CA PRO A 40 19.81 1.95 -22.12
C PRO A 40 19.55 0.60 -21.42
N ARG A 41 18.76 0.57 -20.34
CA ARG A 41 18.39 -0.68 -19.67
C ARG A 41 17.41 -1.50 -20.50
N LEU A 42 16.44 -0.84 -21.14
CA LEU A 42 15.48 -1.51 -22.03
C LEU A 42 16.20 -2.16 -23.21
N LEU A 43 17.17 -1.47 -23.81
CA LEU A 43 18.01 -2.01 -24.88
C LEU A 43 18.87 -3.20 -24.43
N ALA A 44 19.19 -3.27 -23.14
CA ALA A 44 19.89 -4.40 -22.51
C ALA A 44 18.94 -5.50 -22.00
N GLY A 45 17.64 -5.47 -22.34
CA GLY A 45 16.64 -6.45 -21.90
C GLY A 45 16.33 -6.41 -20.39
N ARG A 46 16.73 -5.33 -19.69
CA ARG A 46 16.46 -5.11 -18.27
C ARG A 46 15.25 -4.18 -18.09
N ASN A 47 14.62 -4.23 -16.92
CA ASN A 47 13.52 -3.30 -16.61
C ASN A 47 14.04 -1.85 -16.72
N PRO A 48 13.48 -1.01 -17.61
CA PRO A 48 13.88 0.39 -17.75
C PRO A 48 13.59 1.25 -16.54
N MET A 49 12.68 0.80 -15.67
CA MET A 49 12.34 1.47 -14.43
C MET A 49 13.09 0.82 -13.27
N ARG A 50 13.96 1.59 -12.60
CA ARG A 50 14.71 1.13 -11.40
C ARG A 50 13.86 1.02 -10.14
N HIS A 51 12.54 1.10 -10.28
CA HIS A 51 11.61 1.15 -9.17
C HIS A 51 11.66 -0.11 -8.31
N GLU A 52 11.60 -1.30 -8.93
CA GLU A 52 11.57 -2.57 -8.19
C GLU A 52 12.87 -2.79 -7.37
N GLU A 53 14.03 -2.48 -7.95
CA GLU A 53 15.34 -2.63 -7.28
C GLU A 53 15.44 -1.73 -6.05
N VAL A 54 15.08 -0.46 -6.19
CA VAL A 54 15.23 0.51 -5.09
C VAL A 54 14.12 0.35 -4.06
N TYR A 55 12.93 -0.05 -4.49
CA TYR A 55 11.86 -0.41 -3.58
C TYR A 55 12.22 -1.63 -2.72
N ARG A 56 12.80 -2.67 -3.34
CA ARG A 56 13.34 -3.82 -2.62
C ARG A 56 14.45 -3.43 -1.65
N ALA A 57 15.40 -2.59 -2.08
CA ALA A 57 16.51 -2.17 -1.23
C ALA A 57 16.03 -1.39 -0.01
N ALA A 58 15.05 -0.50 -0.17
CA ALA A 58 14.45 0.24 0.93
C ALA A 58 13.75 -0.68 1.94
N LEU A 59 12.97 -1.66 1.45
CA LEU A 59 12.30 -2.65 2.30
C LEU A 59 13.31 -3.50 3.08
N LEU A 60 14.32 -4.06 2.40
CA LEU A 60 15.33 -4.88 3.07
C LEU A 60 16.09 -4.08 4.12
N HIS A 61 16.41 -2.82 3.83
CA HIS A 61 17.04 -1.95 4.82
C HIS A 61 16.13 -1.66 6.03
N ALA A 62 14.83 -1.45 5.80
CA ALA A 62 13.87 -1.29 6.88
C ALA A 62 13.76 -2.54 7.76
N PHE A 63 14.05 -3.71 7.20
CA PHE A 63 13.93 -4.99 7.88
C PHE A 63 15.20 -5.44 8.61
N ASP A 64 16.35 -4.83 8.29
CA ASP A 64 17.58 -5.01 9.06
C ASP A 64 17.42 -4.51 10.51
N ASP A 65 18.41 -4.76 11.37
CA ASP A 65 18.49 -4.25 12.75
C ASP A 65 17.18 -4.44 13.57
N GLY A 66 16.60 -5.63 13.45
CA GLY A 66 15.38 -6.03 14.18
C GLY A 66 14.08 -5.48 13.60
N GLY A 67 14.12 -4.77 12.47
CA GLY A 67 12.91 -4.17 11.88
C GLY A 67 11.89 -5.21 11.43
N PHE A 68 12.36 -6.34 10.92
CA PHE A 68 11.51 -7.47 10.57
C PHE A 68 10.84 -8.12 11.79
N GLU A 69 11.61 -8.34 12.86
CA GLU A 69 11.18 -8.93 14.11
C GLU A 69 10.10 -8.06 14.75
N ARG A 70 10.28 -6.74 14.76
CA ARG A 70 9.26 -5.78 15.23
C ARG A 70 7.94 -5.88 14.46
N ILE A 71 7.98 -6.18 13.16
CA ILE A 71 6.75 -6.43 12.38
C ILE A 71 6.11 -7.76 12.80
N ARG A 72 6.91 -8.83 12.93
CA ARG A 72 6.40 -10.17 13.33
C ARG A 72 5.77 -10.17 14.73
N GLU A 73 6.33 -9.38 15.64
CA GLU A 73 5.92 -9.28 17.03
C GLU A 73 4.71 -8.35 17.24
N GLN A 74 4.18 -7.73 16.18
CA GLN A 74 3.01 -6.87 16.31
C GLN A 74 1.83 -7.62 16.96
N PRO A 75 1.16 -7.02 17.96
CA PRO A 75 0.06 -7.67 18.68
C PRO A 75 -1.21 -7.79 17.83
N PHE A 76 -1.21 -7.21 16.62
CA PHE A 76 -2.31 -7.23 15.68
C PHE A 76 -1.86 -7.75 14.30
N PRO A 77 -2.77 -8.28 13.48
CA PRO A 77 -2.45 -8.71 12.13
C PRO A 77 -2.04 -7.54 11.23
N PHE A 78 -1.04 -7.77 10.38
CA PHE A 78 -0.67 -6.85 9.30
C PHE A 78 -0.98 -7.50 7.95
N LEU A 79 -2.20 -7.27 7.46
CA LEU A 79 -2.76 -7.95 6.29
C LEU A 79 -2.41 -7.19 5.00
N ILE A 80 -1.69 -7.85 4.10
CA ILE A 80 -1.31 -7.29 2.80
C ILE A 80 -2.19 -7.90 1.71
N LEU A 81 -3.01 -7.06 1.06
CA LEU A 81 -3.87 -7.48 -0.04
C LEU A 81 -3.08 -7.59 -1.35
N THR A 82 -3.30 -8.69 -2.06
CA THR A 82 -2.81 -8.92 -3.42
C THR A 82 -3.96 -9.40 -4.30
N THR A 83 -3.77 -9.36 -5.61
CA THR A 83 -4.76 -9.82 -6.58
C THR A 83 -4.29 -11.10 -7.25
N ALA A 84 -5.06 -12.18 -7.13
CA ALA A 84 -4.79 -13.42 -7.85
C ALA A 84 -5.48 -13.43 -9.22
N PHE A 85 -4.80 -14.06 -10.18
CA PHE A 85 -5.30 -14.20 -11.55
C PHE A 85 -6.45 -15.21 -11.66
N PRO A 86 -7.40 -15.00 -12.59
CA PRO A 86 -8.34 -16.04 -12.99
C PRO A 86 -7.61 -17.26 -13.53
N LYS A 87 -8.05 -18.46 -13.13
CA LYS A 87 -7.36 -19.74 -13.44
C LYS A 87 -7.23 -20.03 -14.95
N MET A 88 -8.16 -19.50 -15.76
CA MET A 88 -8.30 -19.83 -17.18
C MET A 88 -7.62 -18.84 -18.14
N ILE A 89 -7.05 -17.73 -17.65
CA ILE A 89 -6.48 -16.69 -18.51
C ILE A 89 -4.96 -16.63 -18.31
N PRO A 90 -4.14 -16.64 -19.39
CA PRO A 90 -2.70 -16.42 -19.29
C PRO A 90 -2.37 -15.12 -18.56
N SER A 91 -1.35 -15.14 -17.70
CA SER A 91 -1.11 -14.04 -16.74
C SER A 91 -0.84 -12.68 -17.39
N VAL A 92 -0.22 -12.62 -18.56
CA VAL A 92 0.00 -11.35 -19.27
C VAL A 92 -1.32 -10.76 -19.78
N ALA A 93 -2.15 -11.58 -20.42
CA ALA A 93 -3.47 -11.16 -20.92
C ALA A 93 -4.39 -10.76 -19.76
N ALA A 94 -4.37 -11.52 -18.68
CA ALA A 94 -5.12 -11.20 -17.48
C ALA A 94 -4.62 -9.91 -16.81
N ALA A 95 -3.31 -9.64 -16.76
CA ALA A 95 -2.81 -8.39 -16.21
C ALA A 95 -3.34 -7.16 -16.97
N LEU A 96 -3.32 -7.21 -18.30
CA LEU A 96 -3.89 -6.15 -19.15
C LEU A 96 -5.40 -6.01 -18.91
N LEU A 97 -6.14 -7.12 -18.88
CA LEU A 97 -7.57 -7.13 -18.61
C LEU A 97 -7.88 -6.50 -17.24
N GLY A 98 -7.18 -6.90 -16.18
CA GLY A 98 -7.38 -6.38 -14.83
C GLY A 98 -7.19 -4.86 -14.75
N ILE A 99 -6.15 -4.33 -15.40
CA ILE A 99 -5.89 -2.88 -15.44
C ILE A 99 -6.95 -2.14 -16.23
N CYS A 100 -7.37 -2.68 -17.38
CA CYS A 100 -8.45 -2.10 -18.17
C CYS A 100 -9.77 -2.04 -17.38
N LEU A 101 -10.14 -3.13 -16.71
CA LEU A 101 -11.36 -3.21 -15.92
C LEU A 101 -11.31 -2.28 -14.69
N TYR A 102 -10.17 -2.20 -14.00
CA TYR A 102 -9.95 -1.26 -12.91
C TYR A 102 -10.15 0.19 -13.37
N LYS A 103 -9.50 0.60 -14.46
CA LYS A 103 -9.62 1.96 -15.02
C LYS A 103 -11.05 2.26 -15.50
N LEU A 104 -11.73 1.26 -16.08
CA LEU A 104 -13.09 1.42 -16.55
C LEU A 104 -14.06 1.61 -15.38
N GLY A 105 -13.97 0.76 -14.34
CA GLY A 105 -14.79 0.89 -13.13
C GLY A 105 -14.66 2.28 -12.51
N LYS A 106 -13.41 2.73 -12.28
CA LYS A 106 -13.13 4.05 -11.70
C LYS A 106 -13.73 5.22 -12.50
N ARG A 107 -13.82 5.11 -13.83
CA ARG A 107 -14.39 6.15 -14.70
C ARG A 107 -15.92 6.17 -14.73
N THR A 108 -16.57 5.02 -14.63
CA THR A 108 -18.01 4.92 -14.93
C THR A 108 -18.92 5.17 -13.74
N ASP A 109 -18.46 4.96 -12.51
CA ASP A 109 -19.29 5.09 -11.29
C ASP A 109 -18.50 5.61 -10.09
N GLY A 110 -17.26 6.09 -10.29
CA GLY A 110 -16.37 6.47 -9.21
C GLY A 110 -15.89 5.30 -8.34
N GLY A 111 -16.06 4.05 -8.78
CA GLY A 111 -15.74 2.85 -7.99
C GLY A 111 -16.91 2.30 -7.18
N LYS A 112 -18.14 2.79 -7.37
CA LYS A 112 -19.32 2.44 -6.57
C LYS A 112 -20.00 1.11 -6.94
N ARG A 113 -19.55 0.42 -7.99
CA ARG A 113 -20.12 -0.89 -8.36
C ARG A 113 -19.66 -1.99 -7.42
N ASP A 114 -20.62 -2.60 -6.73
CA ASP A 114 -20.43 -3.81 -5.95
C ASP A 114 -21.03 -5.04 -6.69
N PRO A 115 -20.24 -6.10 -7.00
CA PRO A 115 -18.78 -6.18 -6.87
C PRO A 115 -18.06 -5.47 -8.04
N PRO A 116 -16.79 -5.03 -7.83
CA PRO A 116 -15.93 -4.50 -8.89
C PRO A 116 -15.90 -5.39 -10.14
N LEU A 117 -15.77 -4.77 -11.31
CA LEU A 117 -15.69 -5.47 -12.61
C LEU A 117 -14.56 -6.52 -12.65
N THR A 118 -13.48 -6.29 -11.91
CA THR A 118 -12.35 -7.20 -11.78
C THR A 118 -12.76 -8.50 -11.07
N LEU A 119 -13.54 -8.44 -9.99
CA LEU A 119 -14.09 -9.64 -9.34
C LEU A 119 -15.00 -10.42 -10.29
N ARG A 120 -15.85 -9.73 -11.06
CA ARG A 120 -16.74 -10.35 -12.06
C ARG A 120 -15.98 -11.05 -13.18
N ALA A 121 -14.77 -10.59 -13.51
CA ALA A 121 -13.88 -11.21 -14.48
C ALA A 121 -13.06 -12.37 -13.92
N GLY A 122 -13.32 -12.80 -12.68
CA GLY A 122 -12.69 -13.96 -12.04
C GLY A 122 -11.36 -13.66 -11.36
N PHE A 123 -10.99 -12.39 -11.18
CA PHE A 123 -9.91 -12.03 -10.24
C PHE A 123 -10.41 -12.22 -8.82
N THR A 124 -9.51 -12.56 -7.90
CA THR A 124 -9.85 -12.74 -6.49
C THR A 124 -8.82 -12.06 -5.61
N GLY A 125 -9.25 -11.44 -4.51
CA GLY A 125 -8.35 -10.96 -3.47
C GLY A 125 -7.65 -12.13 -2.77
N ALA A 126 -6.36 -11.96 -2.50
CA ALA A 126 -5.59 -12.85 -1.64
C ALA A 126 -4.84 -12.00 -0.62
N ALA A 127 -5.21 -12.12 0.64
CA ALA A 127 -4.57 -11.43 1.75
C ALA A 127 -3.61 -12.37 2.48
N TYR A 128 -2.48 -11.84 2.92
CA TYR A 128 -1.49 -12.56 3.71
C TYR A 128 -1.12 -11.72 4.92
N ASP A 129 -0.98 -12.34 6.10
CA ASP A 129 -0.43 -11.66 7.27
C ASP A 129 1.09 -11.58 7.14
N ALA A 130 1.62 -10.35 7.16
CA ALA A 130 3.06 -10.10 7.09
C ALA A 130 3.83 -10.78 8.23
N ARG A 131 3.18 -11.00 9.38
CA ARG A 131 3.78 -11.67 10.55
C ARG A 131 4.13 -13.13 10.27
N ASP A 132 3.46 -13.76 9.32
CA ASP A 132 3.67 -15.16 8.95
C ASP A 132 4.84 -15.35 7.97
N CYS A 133 5.42 -14.27 7.43
CA CYS A 133 6.59 -14.36 6.55
C CYS A 133 7.78 -14.93 7.34
N ALA A 134 8.51 -15.89 6.76
CA ALA A 134 9.63 -16.57 7.40
C ALA A 134 10.94 -15.78 7.35
N SER A 135 11.04 -14.75 6.50
CA SER A 135 12.24 -13.92 6.38
C SER A 135 11.95 -12.49 5.89
N PRO A 136 12.88 -11.54 6.12
CA PRO A 136 12.83 -10.20 5.53
C PRO A 136 12.63 -10.21 4.00
N VAL A 137 13.32 -11.14 3.31
CA VAL A 137 13.25 -11.28 1.86
C VAL A 137 11.86 -11.71 1.40
N GLU A 138 11.23 -12.62 2.16
CA GLU A 138 9.87 -13.08 1.88
C GLU A 138 8.85 -11.95 2.08
N LEU A 139 8.95 -11.18 3.16
CA LEU A 139 8.09 -10.01 3.38
C LEU A 139 8.28 -8.96 2.28
N ALA A 140 9.51 -8.69 1.86
CA ALA A 140 9.79 -7.79 0.75
C ALA A 140 9.14 -8.29 -0.55
N ASN A 141 9.20 -9.60 -0.82
CA ASN A 141 8.54 -10.19 -1.99
C ASN A 141 7.01 -10.05 -1.94
N LEU A 142 6.40 -10.22 -0.76
CA LEU A 142 4.95 -10.02 -0.57
C LEU A 142 4.55 -8.58 -0.90
N ILE A 143 5.25 -7.59 -0.34
CA ILE A 143 4.97 -6.17 -0.57
C ILE A 143 5.17 -5.80 -2.04
N ILE A 144 6.26 -6.25 -2.67
CA ILE A 144 6.51 -6.01 -4.10
C ILE A 144 5.42 -6.67 -4.96
N ALA A 145 4.97 -7.89 -4.60
CA ALA A 145 3.88 -8.56 -5.30
C ALA A 145 2.55 -7.79 -5.15
N SER A 146 2.30 -7.19 -3.98
CA SER A 146 1.16 -6.30 -3.71
C SER A 146 1.24 -4.97 -4.46
N SER A 147 2.39 -4.62 -5.06
CA SER A 147 2.61 -3.44 -5.91
C SER A 147 2.76 -3.76 -7.41
N ALA A 148 2.52 -5.01 -7.83
CA ALA A 148 2.79 -5.44 -9.20
C ALA A 148 1.76 -4.87 -10.21
N THR A 149 2.21 -3.95 -11.07
CA THR A 149 1.42 -3.24 -12.08
C THR A 149 2.04 -3.39 -13.49
N PRO A 150 1.97 -4.60 -14.10
CA PRO A 150 2.46 -4.80 -15.47
C PRO A 150 1.78 -3.84 -16.47
N PRO A 151 2.44 -3.40 -17.55
CA PRO A 151 3.79 -3.78 -17.98
C PRO A 151 4.91 -2.97 -17.32
N PHE A 152 4.60 -2.06 -16.38
CA PHE A 152 5.60 -1.18 -15.76
C PHE A 152 6.49 -1.92 -14.76
N THR A 153 5.93 -2.92 -14.09
CA THR A 153 6.68 -3.82 -13.21
C THR A 153 6.46 -5.28 -13.58
N SER A 154 7.33 -6.15 -13.07
CA SER A 154 7.23 -7.59 -13.24
C SER A 154 5.96 -8.13 -12.56
N ILE A 155 5.43 -9.25 -13.06
CA ILE A 155 4.35 -9.96 -12.37
C ILE A 155 4.87 -10.43 -11.01
N GLY A 156 4.14 -10.09 -9.94
CA GLY A 156 4.46 -10.46 -8.57
C GLY A 156 4.41 -11.97 -8.36
N ARG A 157 5.27 -12.47 -7.46
CA ARG A 157 5.27 -13.88 -7.05
C ARG A 157 5.42 -13.98 -5.54
N PHE A 158 4.52 -14.73 -4.93
CA PHE A 158 4.54 -15.00 -3.49
C PHE A 158 3.87 -16.35 -3.21
N ALA A 159 4.43 -17.14 -2.29
CA ALA A 159 3.93 -18.48 -1.93
C ALA A 159 3.59 -19.37 -3.16
N GLY A 160 4.45 -19.38 -4.18
CA GLY A 160 4.25 -20.15 -5.43
C GLY A 160 3.15 -19.62 -6.37
N ARG A 161 2.47 -18.54 -6.01
CA ARG A 161 1.39 -17.93 -6.78
C ARG A 161 1.87 -16.72 -7.56
N ARG A 162 1.28 -16.51 -8.75
CA ARG A 162 1.41 -15.25 -9.50
C ARG A 162 0.36 -14.27 -8.98
N LEU A 163 0.77 -13.03 -8.74
CA LEU A 163 -0.05 -12.00 -8.12
C LEU A 163 0.12 -10.66 -8.85
N LEU A 164 -0.88 -9.80 -8.69
CA LEU A 164 -0.90 -8.41 -9.10
C LEU A 164 -1.17 -7.50 -7.90
N ASP A 165 -1.07 -6.19 -8.16
CA ASP A 165 -1.39 -5.14 -7.20
C ASP A 165 -2.77 -5.34 -6.56
N GLY A 166 -2.84 -5.24 -5.23
CA GLY A 166 -4.09 -5.40 -4.47
C GLY A 166 -5.15 -4.36 -4.80
N GLY A 167 -4.73 -3.17 -5.24
CA GLY A 167 -5.59 -2.06 -5.66
C GLY A 167 -6.45 -2.37 -6.90
N ILE A 168 -6.16 -3.44 -7.64
CA ILE A 168 -7.04 -3.94 -8.71
C ILE A 168 -8.37 -4.46 -8.13
N ILE A 169 -8.33 -4.99 -6.91
CA ILE A 169 -9.53 -5.42 -6.17
C ILE A 169 -10.06 -4.26 -5.34
N GLU A 170 -9.22 -3.71 -4.46
CA GLU A 170 -9.60 -2.64 -3.55
C GLU A 170 -8.36 -1.88 -3.08
N THR A 171 -8.39 -0.54 -3.21
CA THR A 171 -7.32 0.36 -2.78
C THR A 171 -7.32 0.63 -1.28
N VAL A 172 -8.49 0.53 -0.64
CA VAL A 172 -8.71 0.68 0.80
C VAL A 172 -9.25 -0.64 1.36
N PRO A 173 -8.40 -1.62 1.69
CA PRO A 173 -8.83 -2.97 2.05
C PRO A 173 -9.35 -3.05 3.51
N ALA A 174 -10.19 -2.10 3.93
CA ALA A 174 -10.77 -2.04 5.27
C ALA A 174 -11.58 -3.29 5.62
N PHE A 175 -12.20 -3.94 4.63
CA PHE A 175 -12.91 -5.21 4.80
C PHE A 175 -12.05 -6.32 5.42
N LEU A 176 -10.71 -6.29 5.23
CA LEU A 176 -9.80 -7.27 5.81
C LEU A 176 -9.67 -7.13 7.32
N VAL A 177 -9.59 -5.89 7.82
CA VAL A 177 -9.55 -5.64 9.28
C VAL A 177 -10.94 -5.77 9.90
N GLU A 178 -12.01 -5.45 9.18
CA GLU A 178 -13.39 -5.65 9.63
C GLU A 178 -13.75 -7.14 9.81
N ALA A 179 -13.08 -8.03 9.07
CA ALA A 179 -13.22 -9.47 9.24
C ALA A 179 -12.48 -10.00 10.48
N VAL A 180 -11.60 -9.21 11.13
CA VAL A 180 -10.91 -9.61 12.36
C VAL A 180 -11.89 -9.50 13.54
N PRO A 181 -12.10 -10.57 14.31
CA PRO A 181 -13.01 -10.54 15.45
C PRO A 181 -12.67 -9.42 16.45
N GLY A 182 -13.71 -8.69 16.90
CA GLY A 182 -13.57 -7.63 17.89
C GLY A 182 -13.29 -6.23 17.33
N ILE A 183 -12.96 -6.10 16.04
CA ILE A 183 -12.79 -4.79 15.39
C ILE A 183 -14.17 -4.15 15.14
N LYS A 184 -14.41 -2.98 15.75
CA LYS A 184 -15.67 -2.23 15.62
C LYS A 184 -15.57 -0.98 14.75
N ARG A 185 -14.37 -0.39 14.70
CA ARG A 185 -14.10 0.90 14.08
C ARG A 185 -12.73 0.87 13.41
N ASN A 186 -12.59 1.55 12.28
CA ASN A 186 -11.37 1.60 11.48
C ASN A 186 -10.97 3.02 11.14
N VAL A 187 -9.68 3.31 11.20
CA VAL A 187 -9.11 4.53 10.62
C VAL A 187 -8.54 4.19 9.25
N VAL A 188 -8.95 4.93 8.23
CA VAL A 188 -8.51 4.75 6.85
C VAL A 188 -7.59 5.92 6.47
N LEU A 189 -6.34 5.61 6.16
CA LEU A 189 -5.37 6.60 5.71
C LEU A 189 -5.41 6.74 4.19
N LEU A 190 -5.67 7.96 3.71
CA LEU A 190 -5.73 8.33 2.30
C LEU A 190 -4.49 9.14 1.92
N THR A 191 -4.10 9.04 0.65
CA THR A 191 -3.01 9.84 0.06
C THR A 191 -3.54 10.98 -0.82
N SER A 192 -4.81 11.33 -0.66
CA SER A 192 -5.46 12.42 -1.38
C SER A 192 -6.52 13.03 -0.47
N PRO A 193 -6.83 14.34 -0.62
CA PRO A 193 -7.81 14.99 0.23
C PRO A 193 -9.15 14.24 0.21
N PRO A 194 -9.75 13.96 1.37
CA PRO A 194 -11.03 13.28 1.43
C PRO A 194 -12.12 14.15 0.80
N GLU A 195 -12.99 13.55 -0.01
CA GLU A 195 -14.25 14.19 -0.39
C GLU A 195 -15.15 14.25 0.86
N THR A 196 -15.70 15.43 1.14
CA THR A 196 -16.42 15.87 2.37
C THR A 196 -17.07 14.81 3.28
N ASP A 197 -16.94 15.05 4.59
CA ASP A 197 -17.45 14.31 5.76
C ASP A 197 -17.09 12.82 5.81
N ALA A 198 -15.83 12.62 6.17
CA ALA A 198 -15.06 11.37 6.21
C ALA A 198 -15.55 10.29 7.19
N ARG A 199 -16.85 10.02 7.27
CA ARG A 199 -17.42 8.81 7.88
C ARG A 199 -18.10 8.00 6.79
N ASP A 200 -17.97 6.68 6.84
CA ASP A 200 -18.88 5.86 6.03
C ASP A 200 -20.32 6.03 6.53
N GLY A 201 -21.32 5.69 5.70
CA GLY A 201 -22.73 5.84 6.07
C GLY A 201 -23.15 5.05 7.31
N GLU A 202 -22.29 4.15 7.79
CA GLU A 202 -22.48 3.30 8.97
C GLU A 202 -21.68 3.77 10.20
N GLY A 203 -20.85 4.80 10.07
CA GLY A 203 -20.01 5.34 11.15
C GLY A 203 -18.91 4.39 11.65
N ARG A 204 -18.55 3.35 10.89
CA ARG A 204 -17.51 2.36 11.21
C ARG A 204 -16.13 2.77 10.73
N ARG A 205 -16.02 3.69 9.78
CA ARG A 205 -14.74 4.15 9.21
C ARG A 205 -14.56 5.65 9.40
N LEU A 206 -13.39 6.06 9.89
CA LEU A 206 -12.92 7.44 9.86
C LEU A 206 -11.86 7.56 8.77
N TYR A 207 -12.11 8.35 7.73
CA TYR A 207 -11.11 8.61 6.70
C TYR A 207 -10.25 9.81 7.10
N VAL A 208 -8.95 9.63 7.07
CA VAL A 208 -7.96 10.67 7.32
C VAL A 208 -7.11 10.79 6.06
N GLY A 209 -6.84 12.01 5.63
CA GLY A 209 -6.10 12.27 4.42
C GLY A 209 -5.55 13.68 4.43
N PRO A 210 -4.66 13.99 3.48
CA PRO A 210 -3.96 15.26 3.50
C PRO A 210 -4.91 16.43 3.30
N SER A 211 -4.65 17.57 3.95
CA SER A 211 -5.47 18.79 3.83
C SER A 211 -5.40 19.43 2.45
N ALA A 212 -4.32 19.18 1.72
CA ALA A 212 -4.08 19.66 0.37
C ALA A 212 -3.45 18.56 -0.50
N ILE A 213 -3.43 18.79 -1.82
CA ILE A 213 -2.77 17.89 -2.77
C ILE A 213 -1.27 17.81 -2.43
N LEU A 214 -0.75 16.60 -2.27
CA LEU A 214 0.66 16.37 -1.97
C LEU A 214 1.57 16.84 -3.13
N PRO A 215 2.71 17.49 -2.85
CA PRO A 215 3.63 18.01 -3.87
C PRO A 215 4.40 16.92 -4.62
N LEU A 216 4.44 15.71 -4.06
CA LEU A 216 5.11 14.53 -4.59
C LEU A 216 4.08 13.52 -5.12
N LYS A 217 4.30 13.05 -6.35
CA LYS A 217 3.51 11.96 -6.93
C LYS A 217 4.15 10.62 -6.59
N SER A 218 3.32 9.58 -6.47
CA SER A 218 3.80 8.20 -6.38
C SER A 218 4.75 7.89 -7.54
N TRP A 219 5.87 7.21 -7.26
CA TRP A 219 6.91 6.83 -8.23
C TRP A 219 7.80 7.97 -8.78
N ASP A 220 7.75 9.18 -8.21
CA ASP A 220 8.70 10.23 -8.64
C ASP A 220 10.02 10.17 -7.85
N LEU A 221 11.07 9.62 -8.47
CA LEU A 221 12.39 9.51 -7.86
C LEU A 221 13.27 10.75 -8.10
N THR A 222 12.82 11.70 -8.91
CA THR A 222 13.64 12.84 -9.35
C THR A 222 13.59 14.03 -8.41
N ARG A 223 12.64 14.03 -7.46
CA ARG A 223 12.42 15.11 -6.49
C ARG A 223 12.46 14.60 -5.04
N PRO A 224 13.56 13.95 -4.60
CA PRO A 224 13.65 13.39 -3.25
C PRO A 224 13.62 14.46 -2.15
N HIS A 225 13.95 15.71 -2.47
CA HIS A 225 13.88 16.84 -1.55
C HIS A 225 12.45 17.19 -1.11
N LEU A 226 11.42 16.80 -1.89
CA LEU A 226 10.02 17.04 -1.54
C LEU A 226 9.46 16.05 -0.51
N ILE A 227 10.24 15.02 -0.12
CA ILE A 227 9.78 14.03 0.87
C ILE A 227 9.60 14.70 2.24
N ASP A 228 10.51 15.60 2.61
CA ASP A 228 10.43 16.32 3.89
C ASP A 228 9.18 17.21 3.94
N ASP A 229 8.86 17.90 2.84
CA ASP A 229 7.62 18.69 2.72
C ASP A 229 6.36 17.82 2.89
N VAL A 230 6.35 16.61 2.34
CA VAL A 230 5.23 15.66 2.46
C VAL A 230 5.08 15.15 3.90
N ILE A 231 6.19 14.87 4.58
CA ILE A 231 6.18 14.42 5.99
C ILE A 231 5.66 15.54 6.89
N VAL A 232 6.20 16.76 6.75
CA VAL A 232 5.77 17.93 7.52
C VAL A 232 4.27 18.22 7.31
N GLN A 233 3.81 18.14 6.06
CA GLN A 233 2.38 18.28 5.78
C GLN A 233 1.55 17.18 6.49
N GLY A 234 2.03 15.93 6.47
CA GLY A 234 1.37 14.82 7.16
C GLY A 234 1.28 14.99 8.68
N GLU A 235 2.34 15.50 9.32
CA GLU A 235 2.36 15.82 10.75
C GLU A 235 1.34 16.91 11.09
N HIS A 236 1.35 18.02 10.33
CA HIS A 236 0.35 19.08 10.49
C HIS A 236 -1.08 18.59 10.25
N ASP A 237 -1.27 17.69 9.27
CA ASP A 237 -2.57 17.10 8.99
C ASP A 237 -3.04 16.21 10.14
N ALA A 238 -2.14 15.48 10.81
CA ALA A 238 -2.48 14.65 11.96
C ALA A 238 -3.09 15.47 13.11
N ASP A 239 -2.53 16.65 13.41
CA ASP A 239 -3.06 17.56 14.44
C ASP A 239 -4.52 17.97 14.15
N ASN A 240 -4.88 18.16 12.87
CA ASN A 240 -6.24 18.50 12.48
C ASN A 240 -7.26 17.38 12.71
N TYR A 241 -6.80 16.12 12.83
CA TYR A 241 -7.66 14.97 13.07
C TYR A 241 -7.70 14.51 14.54
N GLU A 242 -6.86 15.05 15.43
CA GLU A 242 -6.73 14.57 16.81
C GLU A 242 -8.08 14.54 17.56
N SER A 243 -8.83 15.63 17.51
CA SER A 243 -10.15 15.75 18.17
C SER A 243 -11.16 14.73 17.61
N ARG A 244 -11.22 14.60 16.29
CA ARG A 244 -12.12 13.67 15.58
C ARG A 244 -11.76 12.22 15.85
N LEU A 245 -10.46 11.91 15.91
CA LEU A 245 -9.95 10.58 16.24
C LEU A 245 -10.29 10.21 17.69
N THR A 246 -10.09 11.13 18.63
CA THR A 246 -10.43 10.93 20.04
C THR A 246 -11.93 10.67 20.21
N GLU A 247 -12.79 11.46 19.57
CA GLU A 247 -14.24 11.24 19.57
C GLU A 247 -14.58 9.87 18.95
N PHE A 248 -13.98 9.55 17.81
CA PHE A 248 -14.21 8.29 17.10
C PHE A 248 -13.76 7.06 17.89
N LEU A 249 -12.75 7.17 18.75
CA LEU A 249 -12.24 6.07 19.57
C LEU A 249 -12.88 6.01 20.97
N LYS A 250 -13.65 7.01 21.37
CA LYS A 250 -14.19 7.15 22.74
C LYS A 250 -14.97 5.93 23.24
N ASP A 251 -15.70 5.23 22.38
CA ASP A 251 -16.46 4.02 22.75
C ASP A 251 -15.68 2.71 22.57
N SER A 252 -14.48 2.79 21.99
CA SER A 252 -13.62 1.63 21.71
C SER A 252 -12.54 1.41 22.78
N VAL A 253 -12.14 2.46 23.50
CA VAL A 253 -11.06 2.40 24.52
C VAL A 253 -11.59 2.04 25.91
N SER A 254 -12.86 2.34 26.21
CA SER A 254 -13.50 2.10 27.51
C SER A 254 -13.61 0.62 27.92
N VAL A 255 -13.29 -0.32 27.03
CA VAL A 255 -13.41 -1.77 27.25
C VAL A 255 -12.06 -2.42 27.63
N LEU A 256 -10.93 -1.70 27.54
CA LEU A 256 -9.60 -2.22 27.91
C LEU A 256 -9.18 -1.88 29.35
N ALA A 257 -10.06 -1.24 30.12
CA ALA A 257 -9.80 -0.81 31.50
C ALA A 257 -10.59 -1.60 32.57
N GLU A 258 -11.25 -2.70 32.18
CA GLU A 258 -11.86 -3.69 33.09
C GLU A 258 -11.19 -5.05 32.91
#